data_AF-A0A847P4Y7-F1
#
_entry.id   AF-A0A847P4Y7-F1
#
_cell.length_a   1.000
_cell.length_b   1.000
_cell.length_c   1.000
_cell.angle_alpha   90.00
_cell.angle_beta   90.00
_cell.angle_gamma   90.00
#
_symmetry.space_group_name_H-M   'P 1'
#
loop_
_entity.id
_entity.type
_entity.pdbx_description
1 polymer ?
#
loop_
_entity_poly.entity_id
_entity_poly.type
_entity_poly.pdbx_seq_one_letter_code
_entity_poly.pdbx_strand_id
1 'polypeptide(L)'
;MSKPLPEQSNFIAIGAWNPAIIQPYWLRKHFPEKIPDNCNIEIASAGATSSIRMNYEKIIIDPNNGRLILIPKEFNEETMAYIAELALGMYKLLEHTPVGAAGCNFVFKLDPEEIFTVDEIENDDKITSLYNGLCNGTLVSKLIRHTFGLADCSVNVIYDYIGTERILRLNFDYQKANSMENASKSFVSNFKYSIELLNKLIRKK
;
A
#
# COMPACT_ATOMS: atom_id res chain seq x y z
N MET A 1 12.96 13.20 9.29
CA MET A 1 11.53 12.88 9.55
C MET A 1 11.10 11.82 8.56
N SER A 2 10.35 10.82 9.01
CA SER A 2 9.86 9.71 8.20
C SER A 2 9.26 10.21 6.88
N LYS A 3 9.69 9.59 5.77
CA LYS A 3 9.28 9.94 4.42
C LYS A 3 8.29 8.92 3.91
N PRO A 4 7.11 9.31 3.42
CA PRO A 4 6.24 8.37 2.74
C PRO A 4 6.90 7.85 1.46
N LEU A 5 6.58 6.62 1.08
CA LEU A 5 6.98 5.98 -0.17
C LEU A 5 5.73 5.78 -1.04
N PRO A 6 5.34 6.78 -1.87
CA PRO A 6 4.12 6.71 -2.69
C PRO A 6 4.11 5.50 -3.61
N GLU A 7 5.25 5.15 -4.22
CA GLU A 7 5.39 4.04 -5.17
C GLU A 7 5.23 2.65 -4.54
N GLN A 8 5.40 2.55 -3.22
CA GLN A 8 5.13 1.32 -2.44
C GLN A 8 3.78 1.35 -1.73
N SER A 9 3.12 2.50 -1.74
CA SER A 9 1.78 2.68 -1.20
C SER A 9 0.75 2.46 -2.30
N ASN A 10 -0.43 1.94 -1.98
CA ASN A 10 -1.43 1.66 -2.99
C ASN A 10 -2.80 1.38 -2.39
N PHE A 11 -3.82 1.57 -3.22
CA PHE A 11 -5.08 0.85 -3.11
C PHE A 11 -4.99 -0.42 -3.97
N ILE A 12 -5.44 -1.55 -3.45
CA ILE A 12 -5.41 -2.84 -4.14
C ILE A 12 -6.74 -3.55 -4.02
N ALA A 13 -7.20 -4.14 -5.11
CA ALA A 13 -8.38 -5.00 -5.13
C ALA A 13 -8.04 -6.33 -5.79
N ILE A 14 -8.21 -7.44 -5.06
CA ILE A 14 -7.97 -8.80 -5.54
C ILE A 14 -9.26 -9.34 -6.14
N GLY A 15 -9.19 -9.82 -7.39
CA GLY A 15 -10.36 -10.26 -8.13
C GLY A 15 -10.03 -10.65 -9.57
N ALA A 16 -11.03 -11.09 -10.32
CA ALA A 16 -10.85 -11.48 -11.73
C ALA A 16 -10.96 -10.28 -12.68
N TRP A 17 -10.07 -9.30 -12.50
CA TRP A 17 -10.06 -8.09 -13.32
C TRP A 17 -9.65 -8.40 -14.76
N ASN A 18 -10.18 -7.64 -15.73
CA ASN A 18 -9.85 -7.82 -17.14
C ASN A 18 -9.04 -6.61 -17.66
N PRO A 19 -7.71 -6.71 -17.80
CA PRO A 19 -6.88 -5.64 -18.32
C PRO A 19 -7.25 -5.23 -19.74
N ALA A 20 -7.84 -6.12 -20.55
CA ALA A 20 -8.29 -5.76 -21.90
C ALA A 20 -9.47 -4.77 -21.89
N ILE A 21 -10.23 -4.70 -20.78
CA ILE A 21 -11.26 -3.67 -20.56
C ILE A 21 -10.64 -2.41 -19.97
N ILE A 22 -9.78 -2.54 -18.95
CA ILE A 22 -9.18 -1.41 -18.21
C ILE A 22 -8.01 -0.84 -19.01
N GLN A 23 -8.34 -0.17 -20.10
CA GLN A 23 -7.42 0.48 -21.03
C GLN A 23 -7.58 2.01 -20.96
N PRO A 24 -6.58 2.81 -21.40
CA PRO A 24 -6.67 4.27 -21.36
C PRO A 24 -7.92 4.83 -22.03
N TYR A 25 -8.33 4.25 -23.16
CA TYR A 25 -9.57 4.66 -23.84
C TYR A 25 -10.82 4.43 -22.98
N TRP A 26 -10.94 3.27 -22.35
CA TRP A 26 -12.08 2.95 -21.47
C TRP A 26 -12.09 3.87 -20.25
N LEU A 27 -10.93 4.08 -19.62
CA LEU A 27 -10.78 4.98 -18.47
C LEU A 27 -11.20 6.41 -18.82
N ARG A 28 -10.77 6.96 -19.96
CA ARG A 28 -11.19 8.29 -20.42
C ARG A 28 -12.68 8.37 -20.72
N LYS A 29 -13.24 7.34 -21.36
CA LYS A 29 -14.67 7.29 -21.69
C LYS A 29 -15.54 7.35 -20.43
N HIS A 30 -15.14 6.66 -19.37
CA HIS A 30 -15.94 6.51 -18.16
C HIS A 30 -15.59 7.50 -17.04
N PHE A 31 -14.38 8.08 -17.08
CA PHE A 31 -13.89 9.03 -16.08
C PHE A 31 -13.22 10.25 -16.73
N PRO A 32 -13.90 10.97 -17.65
CA PRO A 32 -13.29 12.04 -18.44
C PRO A 32 -12.76 13.20 -17.59
N GLU A 33 -13.38 13.47 -16.43
CA GLU A 33 -12.96 14.53 -15.50
C GLU A 33 -11.75 14.14 -14.65
N LYS A 34 -11.44 12.84 -14.56
CA LYS A 34 -10.36 12.31 -13.71
C LYS A 34 -9.16 11.83 -14.52
N ILE A 35 -9.39 11.34 -15.73
CA ILE A 35 -8.37 10.70 -16.55
C ILE A 35 -8.03 11.64 -17.71
N PRO A 36 -6.86 12.30 -17.69
CA PRO A 36 -6.46 13.20 -18.76
C PRO A 36 -6.14 12.42 -20.05
N ASP A 37 -6.08 13.14 -21.18
CA ASP A 37 -5.72 12.55 -22.47
C ASP A 37 -4.30 11.95 -22.48
N ASN A 38 -3.41 12.58 -21.72
CA ASN A 38 -1.99 12.23 -21.64
C ASN A 38 -1.81 11.04 -20.71
N CYS A 39 -1.44 9.88 -21.27
CA CYS A 39 -1.10 8.68 -20.53
C CYS A 39 0.22 8.13 -21.04
N ASN A 40 1.21 7.98 -20.16
CA ASN A 40 2.40 7.20 -20.46
C ASN A 40 2.08 5.73 -20.20
N ILE A 41 2.24 4.87 -21.20
CA ILE A 41 2.00 3.43 -21.05
C ILE A 41 3.35 2.74 -20.88
N GLU A 42 3.56 2.13 -19.73
CA GLU A 42 4.69 1.27 -19.44
C GLU A 42 4.24 -0.18 -19.69
N ILE A 43 4.94 -0.89 -20.56
CA ILE A 43 4.72 -2.33 -20.78
C ILE A 43 5.85 -3.06 -20.08
N ALA A 44 5.55 -3.71 -18.96
CA ALA A 44 6.49 -4.58 -18.28
C ALA A 44 6.27 -6.02 -18.77
N SER A 45 7.22 -6.52 -19.54
CA SER A 45 7.26 -7.92 -19.99
C SER A 45 8.21 -8.71 -19.11
N ALA A 46 7.68 -9.69 -18.38
CA ALA A 46 8.46 -10.66 -17.64
C ALA A 46 8.13 -12.06 -18.20
N GLY A 47 8.99 -12.58 -19.07
CA GLY A 47 8.76 -13.86 -19.73
C GLY A 47 7.52 -13.84 -20.65
N ALA A 48 6.63 -14.81 -20.47
CA ALA A 48 5.41 -14.95 -21.28
C ALA A 48 4.25 -14.04 -20.87
N THR A 49 4.40 -13.27 -19.78
CA THR A 49 3.36 -12.36 -19.28
C THR A 49 3.78 -10.91 -19.51
N SER A 50 2.93 -10.16 -20.19
CA SER A 50 3.00 -8.70 -20.26
C SER A 50 2.00 -8.10 -19.27
N SER A 51 2.43 -7.04 -18.58
CA SER A 51 1.58 -6.21 -17.75
C SER A 51 1.59 -4.79 -18.31
N ILE A 52 0.43 -4.14 -18.26
CA ILE A 52 0.26 -2.77 -18.74
C ILE A 52 0.13 -1.89 -17.51
N ARG A 53 1.04 -0.93 -17.37
CA ARG A 53 1.01 0.06 -16.31
C ARG A 53 0.74 1.43 -16.95
N MET A 54 -0.39 2.02 -16.59
CA MET A 54 -0.82 3.32 -17.12
C MET A 54 -0.43 4.42 -16.14
N ASN A 55 0.46 5.29 -16.58
CA ASN A 55 1.09 6.31 -15.77
C ASN A 55 0.49 7.68 -16.12
N TYR A 56 -0.35 8.19 -15.22
CA TYR A 56 -1.00 9.50 -15.28
C TYR A 56 -0.36 10.46 -14.30
N GLU A 57 -0.68 11.76 -14.34
CA GLU A 57 -0.05 12.79 -13.50
C GLU A 57 -0.19 12.52 -11.98
N LYS A 58 -1.38 12.11 -11.50
CA LYS A 58 -1.64 11.89 -10.07
C LYS A 58 -1.53 10.43 -9.62
N ILE A 59 -1.64 9.49 -10.56
CA ILE A 59 -1.86 8.06 -10.26
C ILE A 59 -1.15 7.18 -11.28
N ILE A 60 -0.78 5.98 -10.83
CA ILE A 60 -0.44 4.88 -11.72
C ILE A 60 -1.48 3.77 -11.55
N ILE A 61 -2.02 3.28 -12.66
CA ILE A 61 -3.05 2.23 -12.70
C ILE A 61 -2.39 0.98 -13.30
N ASP A 62 -2.38 -0.10 -12.53
CA ASP A 62 -1.75 -1.37 -12.89
C ASP A 62 -2.79 -2.52 -12.75
N PRO A 63 -3.63 -2.72 -13.77
CA PRO A 63 -4.56 -3.84 -13.81
C PRO A 63 -3.86 -5.10 -14.31
N ASN A 64 -4.08 -6.22 -13.61
CA ASN A 64 -3.75 -7.56 -14.11
C ASN A 64 -4.95 -8.51 -13.92
N ASN A 65 -4.85 -9.74 -14.41
CA ASN A 65 -5.96 -10.71 -14.36
C ASN A 65 -6.43 -11.09 -12.94
N GLY A 66 -5.61 -10.86 -11.91
CA GLY A 66 -5.89 -11.25 -10.52
C GLY A 66 -6.01 -10.08 -9.53
N ARG A 67 -5.68 -8.85 -9.94
CA ARG A 67 -5.73 -7.66 -9.10
C ARG A 67 -5.77 -6.37 -9.91
N LEU A 68 -6.38 -5.34 -9.33
CA LEU A 68 -6.26 -3.95 -9.74
C LEU A 68 -5.43 -3.22 -8.67
N ILE A 69 -4.34 -2.56 -9.08
CA ILE A 69 -3.53 -1.72 -8.21
C ILE A 69 -3.62 -0.27 -8.68
N LEU A 70 -3.86 0.63 -7.73
CA LEU A 70 -3.89 2.07 -7.89
C LEU A 70 -2.83 2.69 -6.99
N ILE A 71 -1.79 3.27 -7.59
CA ILE A 71 -0.59 3.77 -6.90
C ILE A 71 -0.62 5.31 -6.93
N PRO A 72 -0.61 5.98 -5.77
CA PRO A 72 -0.50 7.44 -5.72
C PRO A 72 0.88 7.89 -6.17
N LYS A 73 0.95 8.99 -6.92
CA LYS A 73 2.23 9.68 -7.16
C LYS A 73 2.58 10.68 -6.07
N GLU A 74 1.56 11.21 -5.40
CA GLU A 74 1.71 12.11 -4.28
C GLU A 74 1.04 11.54 -3.03
N PHE A 75 1.67 11.75 -1.88
CA PHE A 75 1.20 11.22 -0.61
C PHE A 75 0.38 12.27 0.15
N ASN A 76 -0.77 12.65 -0.40
CA ASN A 76 -1.67 13.65 0.17
C ASN A 76 -3.14 13.22 0.11
N GLU A 77 -3.98 13.86 0.93
CA GLU A 77 -5.41 13.54 1.06
C GLU A 77 -6.17 13.66 -0.27
N GLU A 78 -5.85 14.67 -1.08
CA GLU A 78 -6.48 14.89 -2.39
C GLU A 78 -6.26 13.69 -3.32
N THR A 79 -5.01 13.19 -3.40
CA THR A 79 -4.66 12.02 -4.23
C THR A 79 -5.35 10.76 -3.69
N MET A 80 -5.43 10.59 -2.37
CA MET A 80 -6.13 9.46 -1.78
C MET A 80 -7.64 9.51 -2.07
N ALA A 81 -8.27 10.67 -1.97
CA ALA A 81 -9.67 10.86 -2.31
C ALA A 81 -9.93 10.57 -3.80
N TYR A 82 -9.04 11.07 -4.68
CA TYR A 82 -9.09 10.80 -6.11
C TYR A 82 -9.04 9.29 -6.41
N ILE A 83 -8.11 8.56 -5.78
CA ILE A 83 -7.99 7.10 -5.93
C ILE A 83 -9.23 6.39 -5.39
N ALA A 84 -9.75 6.79 -4.23
CA ALA A 84 -10.94 6.20 -3.62
C ALA A 84 -12.16 6.28 -4.55
N GLU A 85 -12.39 7.46 -5.11
CA GLU A 85 -13.51 7.71 -6.04
C GLU A 85 -13.34 6.92 -7.34
N LEU A 86 -12.12 6.89 -7.89
CA LEU A 86 -11.82 6.14 -9.11
C LEU A 86 -12.01 4.63 -8.89
N ALA A 87 -11.48 4.09 -7.79
CA ALA A 87 -11.62 2.68 -7.42
C ALA A 87 -13.11 2.28 -7.31
N LEU A 88 -13.90 3.07 -6.58
CA LEU A 88 -15.32 2.81 -6.40
C LEU A 88 -16.10 2.94 -7.72
N GLY A 89 -15.77 3.94 -8.54
CA GLY A 89 -16.36 4.12 -9.86
C GLY A 89 -16.08 2.94 -10.79
N MET A 90 -14.82 2.47 -10.82
CA MET A 90 -14.43 1.31 -11.62
C MET A 90 -15.18 0.05 -11.18
N TYR A 91 -15.30 -0.15 -9.87
CA TYR A 91 -16.06 -1.27 -9.32
C TYR A 91 -17.54 -1.25 -9.72
N LYS A 92 -18.19 -0.08 -9.65
CA LYS A 92 -19.61 0.08 -10.04
C LYS A 92 -19.85 -0.17 -11.53
N LEU A 93 -18.92 0.24 -12.40
CA LEU A 93 -19.04 0.02 -13.84
C LEU A 93 -18.70 -1.42 -14.26
N LEU A 94 -17.94 -2.12 -13.44
CA LEU A 94 -17.50 -3.49 -13.68
C LEU A 94 -18.17 -4.44 -12.66
N GLU A 95 -19.47 -4.26 -12.41
CA GLU A 95 -20.23 -4.95 -11.34
C GLU A 95 -20.18 -6.48 -11.41
N HIS A 96 -19.97 -7.04 -12.60
CA HIS A 96 -19.83 -8.49 -12.81
C HIS A 96 -18.41 -9.02 -12.53
N THR A 97 -17.46 -8.16 -12.14
CA THR A 97 -16.10 -8.57 -11.78
C THR A 97 -16.11 -9.16 -10.38
N PRO A 98 -15.82 -10.46 -10.19
CA PRO A 98 -15.71 -11.05 -8.87
C PRO A 98 -14.53 -10.43 -8.12
N VAL A 99 -14.81 -9.78 -6.99
CA VAL A 99 -13.80 -9.24 -6.06
C VAL A 99 -13.79 -10.09 -4.80
N GLY A 100 -12.63 -10.67 -4.49
CA GLY A 100 -12.43 -11.49 -3.29
C GLY A 100 -11.99 -10.68 -2.07
N ALA A 101 -11.17 -9.66 -2.28
CA ALA A 101 -10.68 -8.79 -1.21
C ALA A 101 -10.29 -7.42 -1.77
N ALA A 102 -10.23 -6.42 -0.90
CA ALA A 102 -9.66 -5.12 -1.22
C ALA A 102 -8.94 -4.54 -0.01
N GLY A 103 -8.07 -3.58 -0.23
CA GLY A 103 -7.27 -3.04 0.85
C GLY A 103 -6.40 -1.88 0.42
N CYS A 104 -5.61 -1.40 1.36
CA CYS A 104 -4.63 -0.37 1.10
C CYS A 104 -3.36 -0.59 1.89
N ASN A 105 -2.25 -0.23 1.27
CA ASN A 105 -0.93 -0.25 1.85
C ASN A 105 -0.40 1.18 1.93
N PHE A 106 0.08 1.57 3.11
CA PHE A 106 0.80 2.83 3.31
C PHE A 106 2.19 2.52 3.83
N VAL A 107 3.20 3.09 3.18
CA VAL A 107 4.60 2.74 3.43
C VAL A 107 5.39 3.99 3.76
N PHE A 108 6.17 3.92 4.83
CA PHE A 108 7.00 5.00 5.33
C PHE A 108 8.42 4.50 5.51
N LYS A 109 9.39 5.26 4.99
CA LYS A 109 10.81 5.09 5.28
C LYS A 109 11.19 5.99 6.45
N LEU A 110 11.72 5.39 7.51
CA LEU A 110 12.17 6.12 8.68
C LEU A 110 13.50 6.82 8.40
N ASP A 111 13.69 7.93 9.09
CA ASP A 111 14.97 8.62 9.20
C ASP A 111 15.96 7.79 10.06
N PRO A 112 17.28 7.85 9.82
CA PRO A 112 18.27 7.20 10.70
C PRO A 112 18.15 7.56 12.20
N GLU A 113 17.67 8.78 12.49
CA GLU A 113 17.46 9.27 13.86
C GLU A 113 16.09 8.88 14.45
N GLU A 114 15.26 8.18 13.68
CA GLU A 114 13.95 7.70 14.13
C GLU A 114 14.00 6.24 14.57
N ILE A 115 13.25 5.94 15.63
CA ILE A 115 13.13 4.62 16.25
C ILE A 115 11.68 4.18 16.31
N PHE A 116 11.45 2.88 16.14
CA PHE A 116 10.14 2.25 16.32
C PHE A 116 9.92 1.97 17.81
N THR A 117 8.83 2.48 18.39
CA THR A 117 8.60 2.54 19.84
C THR A 117 8.28 1.20 20.47
N VAL A 118 7.74 0.26 19.69
CA VAL A 118 7.46 -1.09 20.19
C VAL A 118 8.76 -1.87 20.05
N ASP A 119 9.46 -1.97 21.17
CA ASP A 119 10.71 -2.68 21.34
C ASP A 119 11.83 -2.26 20.38
N GLU A 120 12.76 -1.47 20.93
CA GLU A 120 14.16 -1.60 20.52
C GLU A 120 14.68 -2.99 20.90
N ILE A 121 14.08 -4.09 20.44
CA ILE A 121 14.63 -5.46 20.57
C ILE A 121 16.12 -5.50 20.12
N GLU A 122 16.54 -4.56 19.27
CA GLU A 122 17.94 -4.39 18.83
C GLU A 122 18.84 -3.66 19.83
N ASN A 123 18.29 -2.87 20.76
CA ASN A 123 19.02 -2.23 21.86
C ASN A 123 18.62 -2.81 23.23
N ASP A 124 17.75 -3.81 23.29
CA ASP A 124 17.44 -4.53 24.50
C ASP A 124 18.65 -5.39 24.86
N ASP A 125 19.34 -5.01 25.94
CA ASP A 125 20.55 -5.69 26.41
C ASP A 125 20.37 -7.20 26.58
N LYS A 126 19.18 -7.66 26.96
CA LYS A 126 18.91 -9.10 27.13
C LYS A 126 18.84 -9.80 25.78
N ILE A 127 18.24 -9.16 24.79
CA ILE A 127 18.12 -9.75 23.45
C ILE A 127 19.45 -9.66 22.70
N THR A 128 20.16 -8.54 22.80
CA THR A 128 21.51 -8.39 22.29
C THR A 128 22.45 -9.41 22.93
N SER A 129 22.39 -9.59 24.25
CA SER A 129 23.15 -10.63 24.95
C SER A 129 22.75 -12.05 24.52
N LEU A 130 21.47 -12.31 24.29
CA LEU A 130 20.98 -13.60 23.81
C LEU A 130 21.58 -13.92 22.44
N TYR A 131 21.52 -12.99 21.49
CA TYR A 131 22.05 -13.19 20.13
C TYR A 131 23.57 -13.25 20.10
N ASN A 132 24.28 -12.40 20.85
CA ASN A 132 25.74 -12.48 20.97
C ASN A 132 26.20 -13.83 21.54
N GLY A 133 25.38 -14.47 22.39
CA GLY A 133 25.64 -15.82 22.89
C GLY A 133 25.35 -16.94 21.88
N LEU A 134 24.50 -16.69 20.89
CA LEU A 134 24.10 -17.68 19.87
C LEU A 134 25.01 -17.65 18.63
N CYS A 135 25.42 -16.47 18.20
CA CYS A 135 26.33 -16.30 17.09
C CYS A 135 27.17 -15.04 17.25
N ASN A 136 28.44 -15.11 16.82
CA ASN A 136 29.36 -13.97 16.82
C ASN A 136 29.08 -13.08 15.59
N GLY A 137 27.84 -12.60 15.46
CA GLY A 137 27.32 -11.93 14.27
C GLY A 137 26.64 -10.60 14.58
N THR A 138 26.48 -9.76 13.56
CA THR A 138 25.73 -8.51 13.63
C THR A 138 24.32 -8.71 13.11
N LEU A 139 23.34 -8.02 13.70
CA LEU A 139 21.95 -8.03 13.23
C LEU A 139 21.88 -7.39 11.84
N VAL A 140 21.60 -8.18 10.81
CA VAL A 140 21.49 -7.70 9.41
C VAL A 140 20.06 -7.40 8.98
N SER A 141 19.08 -8.03 9.63
CA SER A 141 17.66 -7.82 9.32
C SER A 141 16.76 -8.19 10.49
N LYS A 142 15.61 -7.52 10.60
CA LYS A 142 14.59 -7.76 11.62
C LYS A 142 13.21 -7.39 11.07
N LEU A 143 12.23 -8.26 11.28
CA LEU A 143 10.84 -8.04 10.88
C LEU A 143 9.93 -8.18 12.11
N ILE A 144 9.23 -7.11 12.47
CA ILE A 144 8.17 -7.13 13.48
C ILE A 144 6.84 -7.01 12.75
N ARG A 145 5.89 -7.91 13.05
CA ARG A 145 4.53 -7.85 12.51
C ARG A 145 3.51 -7.98 13.62
N HIS A 146 2.63 -6.98 13.71
CA HIS A 146 1.41 -7.05 14.52
C HIS A 146 0.20 -7.05 13.60
N THR A 147 -0.80 -7.86 13.92
CA THR A 147 -2.08 -7.90 13.20
C THR A 147 -3.19 -7.58 14.17
N PHE A 148 -3.99 -6.56 13.86
CA PHE A 148 -5.12 -6.14 14.66
C PHE A 148 -6.41 -6.40 13.89
N GLY A 149 -7.38 -7.09 14.51
CA GLY A 149 -8.72 -7.22 13.97
C GLY A 149 -9.55 -5.99 14.34
N LEU A 150 -10.07 -5.27 13.34
CA LEU A 150 -11.08 -4.23 13.51
C LEU A 150 -12.45 -4.81 13.11
N ALA A 151 -13.52 -4.03 13.29
CA ALA A 151 -14.88 -4.49 12.96
C ALA A 151 -15.02 -4.93 11.48
N ASP A 152 -14.45 -4.13 10.57
CA ASP A 152 -14.65 -4.28 9.13
C ASP A 152 -13.41 -4.74 8.35
N CYS A 153 -12.22 -4.63 8.95
CA CYS A 153 -10.95 -5.00 8.33
C CYS A 153 -9.94 -5.51 9.35
N SER A 154 -8.81 -6.00 8.86
CA SER A 154 -7.61 -6.18 9.69
C SER A 154 -6.56 -5.16 9.33
N VAL A 155 -5.73 -4.76 10.29
CA VAL A 155 -4.59 -3.87 10.08
C VAL A 155 -3.32 -4.61 10.45
N ASN A 156 -2.42 -4.74 9.48
CA ASN A 156 -1.07 -5.23 9.72
C ASN A 156 -0.14 -4.04 9.90
N VAL A 157 0.53 -3.95 11.04
CA VAL A 157 1.62 -3.01 11.29
C VAL A 157 2.92 -3.80 11.17
N ILE A 158 3.72 -3.48 10.17
CA ILE A 158 4.94 -4.22 9.84
C ILE A 158 6.11 -3.26 9.89
N TYR A 159 7.05 -3.51 10.80
CA TYR A 159 8.33 -2.82 10.83
C TYR A 159 9.40 -3.75 10.27
N ASP A 160 10.08 -3.30 9.21
CA ASP A 160 11.12 -4.04 8.51
C ASP A 160 12.43 -3.26 8.58
N TYR A 161 13.45 -3.90 9.12
CA TYR A 161 14.81 -3.41 9.20
C TYR A 161 15.68 -4.31 8.34
N ILE A 162 16.37 -3.74 7.34
CA ILE A 162 17.29 -4.47 6.46
C ILE A 162 18.53 -3.60 6.24
N GLY A 163 19.66 -4.00 6.80
CA GLY A 163 20.92 -3.25 6.73
C GLY A 163 20.80 -1.89 7.43
N THR A 164 20.62 -0.80 6.67
CA THR A 164 20.39 0.55 7.21
C THR A 164 18.98 1.06 6.94
N GLU A 165 18.20 0.31 6.16
CA GLU A 165 16.85 0.69 5.76
C GLU A 165 15.85 0.29 6.84
N ARG A 166 14.97 1.22 7.20
CA ARG A 166 13.91 1.05 8.19
C ARG A 166 12.59 1.45 7.57
N ILE A 167 11.70 0.49 7.39
CA ILE A 167 10.42 0.67 6.71
C ILE A 167 9.28 0.30 7.65
N LEU A 168 8.31 1.20 7.78
CA LEU A 168 7.03 0.92 8.41
C LEU A 168 5.96 0.75 7.32
N ARG A 169 5.25 -0.39 7.33
CA ARG A 169 4.13 -0.67 6.44
C ARG A 169 2.86 -0.83 7.27
N LEU A 170 1.79 -0.16 6.84
CA LEU A 170 0.45 -0.33 7.36
C LEU A 170 -0.45 -0.87 6.27
N ASN A 171 -0.91 -2.11 6.43
CA ASN A 171 -1.74 -2.80 5.44
C ASN A 171 -3.13 -3.04 6.02
N PHE A 172 -4.14 -2.39 5.44
CA PHE A 172 -5.54 -2.54 5.79
C PHE A 172 -6.19 -3.52 4.82
N ASP A 173 -6.73 -4.62 5.34
CA ASP A 173 -7.23 -5.73 4.55
C ASP A 173 -8.72 -5.98 4.82
N TYR A 174 -9.54 -5.84 3.78
CA TYR A 174 -10.98 -6.07 3.77
C TYR A 174 -11.29 -7.34 2.96
N GLN A 175 -11.70 -8.41 3.65
CA GLN A 175 -11.95 -9.73 3.04
C GLN A 175 -13.44 -10.13 2.99
N LYS A 176 -14.33 -9.29 3.51
CA LYS A 176 -15.79 -9.57 3.57
C LYS A 176 -16.50 -9.15 2.28
N ALA A 177 -17.78 -9.50 2.16
CA ALA A 177 -18.66 -8.91 1.15
C ALA A 177 -18.58 -7.37 1.20
N ASN A 178 -18.69 -6.72 0.04
CA ASN A 178 -18.49 -5.28 -0.13
C ASN A 178 -17.08 -4.80 0.25
N SER A 179 -16.07 -5.67 0.22
CA SER A 179 -14.66 -5.33 0.50
C SER A 179 -14.20 -4.12 -0.30
N MET A 180 -14.52 -4.07 -1.59
CA MET A 180 -14.17 -2.96 -2.47
C MET A 180 -14.81 -1.64 -2.01
N GLU A 181 -16.12 -1.66 -1.73
CA GLU A 181 -16.84 -0.47 -1.30
C GLU A 181 -16.34 0.04 0.06
N ASN A 182 -16.13 -0.87 1.01
CA ASN A 182 -15.61 -0.54 2.34
C ASN A 182 -14.17 0.00 2.24
N ALA A 183 -13.29 -0.68 1.50
CA ALA A 183 -11.92 -0.23 1.31
C ALA A 183 -11.87 1.16 0.65
N SER A 184 -12.68 1.40 -0.39
CA SER A 184 -12.72 2.70 -1.06
C SER A 184 -13.23 3.80 -0.15
N LYS A 185 -14.34 3.58 0.58
CA LYS A 185 -14.89 4.56 1.53
C LYS A 185 -13.93 4.89 2.67
N SER A 186 -13.19 3.89 3.14
CA SER A 186 -12.25 4.04 4.25
C SER A 186 -10.84 4.44 3.82
N PHE A 187 -10.54 4.60 2.52
CA PHE A 187 -9.16 4.80 2.07
C PHE A 187 -8.54 6.10 2.63
N VAL A 188 -9.29 7.21 2.59
CA VAL A 188 -8.84 8.50 3.15
C VAL A 188 -8.71 8.45 4.68
N SER A 189 -9.64 7.81 5.38
CA SER A 189 -9.54 7.67 6.85
C SER A 189 -8.38 6.75 7.24
N ASN A 190 -8.15 5.67 6.49
CA ASN A 190 -7.02 4.76 6.70
C ASN A 190 -5.69 5.47 6.47
N PHE A 191 -5.61 6.35 5.46
CA PHE A 191 -4.47 7.21 5.23
C PHE A 191 -4.20 8.11 6.44
N LYS A 192 -5.20 8.86 6.92
CA LYS A 192 -5.06 9.71 8.12
C LYS A 192 -4.64 8.91 9.35
N TYR A 193 -5.29 7.77 9.56
CA TYR A 193 -4.96 6.87 10.67
C TYR A 193 -3.54 6.31 10.56
N SER A 194 -3.04 6.05 9.35
CA SER A 194 -1.65 5.61 9.15
C SER A 194 -0.63 6.68 9.56
N ILE A 195 -0.91 7.96 9.30
CA ILE A 195 -0.09 9.09 9.75
C ILE A 195 -0.15 9.22 11.28
N GLU A 196 -1.33 9.08 11.89
CA GLU A 196 -1.46 9.10 13.34
C GLU A 196 -0.70 7.95 14.02
N LEU A 197 -0.78 6.74 13.46
CA LEU A 197 -0.04 5.58 13.95
C LEU A 197 1.46 5.77 13.78
N LEU A 198 1.93 6.28 12.64
CA LEU A 198 3.34 6.64 12.43
C LEU A 198 3.83 7.55 13.55
N ASN A 199 3.10 8.63 13.86
CA ASN A 199 3.48 9.58 14.92
C ASN A 199 3.48 8.99 16.34
N LYS A 200 2.68 7.95 16.59
CA LYS A 200 2.65 7.24 17.87
C LYS A 200 3.74 6.18 17.98
N LEU A 201 4.01 5.51 16.86
CA LEU A 201 4.93 4.38 16.77
C LEU A 201 6.37 4.79 16.51
N ILE A 202 6.62 6.02 16.05
CA ILE A 202 7.95 6.52 15.75
C ILE A 202 8.32 7.65 16.70
N ARG A 203 9.52 7.59 17.26
CA ARG A 203 10.13 8.67 18.06
C ARG A 203 11.48 9.05 17.48
N LYS A 204 11.95 10.26 17.79
CA LYS A 204 13.36 10.62 17.58
C LYS A 204 14.19 10.06 18.73
N LYS A 205 15.41 9.64 18.42
CA LYS A 205 16.45 9.38 19.43
C LYS A 205 16.75 10.62 20.26
#